data_AF-A0A969MRD1-F1
#
_entry.id   AF-A0A969MRD1-F1
#
_cell.length_a   1.000
_cell.length_b   1.000
_cell.length_c   1.000
_cell.angle_alpha   90.00
_cell.angle_beta   90.00
_cell.angle_gamma   90.00
#
_symmetry.space_group_name_H-M   'P 1'
#
loop_
_entity.id
_entity.type
_entity.pdbx_description
1 polymer ?
#
loop_
_entity_poly.entity_id
_entity_poly.type
_entity_poly.pdbx_seq_one_letter_code
_entity_poly.pdbx_strand_id
1 'polypeptide(L)'
;MEAVELYTQFHPRWFESVQHYEPSDEYINVYSKIIPTSWHLQRKGLWYYAAPDQATLPAQGWKLHISVCTEDSEALLLKTLPIILEEAVYFKFLLDPRITSLINGKLWFRNSSGKFVTIYPTSLDQFYRLGYRLSGELSSFVGPYILSDRRWPGSRSVYYRYGGFSADSVLNLDGTRRHVITSPNGELVPDLRLPYWNHPEWAKDPFLEDEQYVEPGLILDEGRFSLTSALSFSNRGGVYKGIDNHTGREVVLKEARPYVEIGNYRLEAVALLEKEYNILRCLASTGYFVQPVKFFRAWEHAFLVEEFMPGDHLVSSLFVIARSS
;
A
#
# COMPACT_ATOMS: atom_id res chain seq x y z
N MET A 1 -2.75 -17.99 5.68
CA MET A 1 -1.54 -18.55 5.04
C MET A 1 -0.49 -17.47 4.71
N GLU A 2 -0.79 -16.18 4.88
CA GLU A 2 0.04 -15.06 4.41
C GLU A 2 1.26 -14.73 5.29
N ALA A 3 1.22 -15.06 6.59
CA ALA A 3 2.36 -14.79 7.48
C ALA A 3 3.59 -15.65 7.18
N VAL A 4 3.42 -16.83 6.58
CA VAL A 4 4.51 -17.80 6.32
C VAL A 4 5.47 -17.31 5.24
N GLU A 5 4.99 -16.55 4.25
CA GLU A 5 5.80 -16.05 3.14
C GLU A 5 6.78 -14.95 3.54
N LEU A 6 6.54 -14.21 4.64
CA LEU A 6 7.47 -13.17 5.08
C LEU A 6 8.72 -13.77 5.73
N TYR A 7 8.59 -14.82 6.52
CA TYR A 7 9.73 -15.47 7.19
C TYR A 7 10.69 -16.16 6.22
N THR A 8 10.24 -16.52 5.00
CA THR A 8 11.10 -17.08 3.97
C THR A 8 11.93 -16.02 3.22
N GLN A 9 11.61 -14.72 3.38
CA GLN A 9 12.28 -13.66 2.64
C GLN A 9 13.58 -13.16 3.30
N PHE A 10 13.78 -13.47 4.58
CA PHE A 10 14.86 -12.89 5.39
C PHE A 10 16.07 -13.81 5.60
N HIS A 11 15.95 -15.11 5.27
CA HIS A 11 17.09 -16.02 5.25
C HIS A 11 16.94 -17.09 4.15
N PRO A 12 18.00 -17.41 3.39
CA PRO A 12 17.89 -18.29 2.23
C PRO A 12 17.59 -19.76 2.56
N ARG A 13 17.77 -20.18 3.83
CA ARG A 13 17.64 -21.58 4.25
C ARG A 13 16.68 -21.82 5.42
N TRP A 14 16.29 -20.77 6.14
CA TRP A 14 15.55 -20.91 7.40
C TRP A 14 14.40 -19.90 7.46
N PHE A 15 13.33 -20.25 8.15
CA PHE A 15 12.24 -19.33 8.44
C PHE A 15 12.70 -18.38 9.54
N GLU A 16 13.22 -17.23 9.14
CA GLU A 16 13.79 -16.25 10.06
C GLU A 16 12.91 -15.02 10.18
N SER A 17 12.87 -14.47 11.40
CA SER A 17 12.14 -13.23 11.61
C SER A 17 12.86 -12.06 10.93
N VAL A 18 12.10 -11.02 10.63
CA VAL A 18 12.61 -9.74 10.11
C VAL A 18 13.70 -9.09 10.98
N GLN A 19 13.83 -9.51 12.24
CA GLN A 19 14.85 -9.00 13.15
C GLN A 19 16.27 -9.40 12.70
N HIS A 20 16.41 -10.54 12.02
CA HIS A 20 17.69 -11.03 11.49
C HIS A 20 18.02 -10.51 10.08
N TYR A 21 17.12 -9.74 9.47
CA TYR A 21 17.42 -9.09 8.21
C TYR A 21 18.58 -8.10 8.38
N GLU A 22 19.57 -8.11 7.50
CA GLU A 22 20.66 -7.15 7.50
C GLU A 22 20.40 -6.13 6.39
N PRO A 23 19.97 -4.89 6.73
CA PRO A 23 19.70 -3.88 5.72
C PRO A 23 20.99 -3.34 5.14
N SER A 24 20.90 -2.86 3.91
CA SER A 24 21.99 -2.15 3.26
C SER A 24 22.05 -0.68 3.72
N ASP A 25 23.19 -0.02 3.50
CA ASP A 25 23.48 1.27 4.13
C ASP A 25 22.91 2.50 3.40
N GLU A 26 22.24 2.34 2.25
CA GLU A 26 21.81 3.44 1.36
C GLU A 26 20.99 4.49 2.11
N TYR A 27 19.94 4.09 2.81
CA TYR A 27 19.08 5.04 3.51
C TYR A 27 19.71 5.58 4.80
N ILE A 28 20.49 4.78 5.52
CA ILE A 28 21.15 5.26 6.74
C ILE A 28 22.27 6.25 6.42
N ASN A 29 22.95 6.08 5.28
CA ASN A 29 23.93 7.03 4.74
C ASN A 29 23.27 8.36 4.35
N VAL A 30 22.06 8.33 3.79
CA VAL A 30 21.26 9.55 3.57
C VAL A 30 20.87 10.20 4.90
N TYR A 31 20.35 9.41 5.84
CA TYR A 31 19.90 9.89 7.14
C TYR A 31 21.03 10.60 7.91
N SER A 32 22.18 9.94 8.06
CA SER A 32 23.33 10.43 8.83
C SER A 32 24.00 11.68 8.26
N LYS A 33 23.80 11.97 6.97
CA LYS A 33 24.28 13.23 6.34
C LYS A 33 23.42 14.44 6.71
N ILE A 34 22.15 14.24 7.03
CA ILE A 34 21.17 15.32 7.20
C ILE A 34 20.77 15.46 8.67
N ILE A 35 20.46 14.35 9.34
CA ILE A 35 19.97 14.35 10.70
C ILE A 35 21.14 14.31 11.68
N PRO A 36 21.23 15.26 12.64
CA PRO A 36 22.34 15.31 13.57
C PRO A 36 22.32 14.13 14.55
N THR A 37 23.48 13.83 15.13
CA THR A 37 23.67 12.72 16.09
C THR A 37 22.92 12.91 17.41
N SER A 38 22.38 14.10 17.67
CA SER A 38 21.50 14.40 18.81
C SER A 38 20.04 13.96 18.58
N TRP A 39 19.78 13.17 17.54
CA TRP A 39 18.50 12.51 17.35
C TRP A 39 18.63 11.04 17.74
N HIS A 40 17.64 10.54 18.44
CA HIS A 40 17.52 9.13 18.71
C HIS A 40 17.08 8.39 17.45
N LEU A 41 17.82 7.35 17.08
CA LEU A 41 17.50 6.44 16.00
C LEU A 41 17.39 5.02 16.53
N GLN A 42 16.29 4.33 16.22
CA GLN A 42 16.07 2.95 16.63
C GLN A 42 15.53 2.11 15.48
N ARG A 43 16.11 0.94 15.24
CA ARG A 43 15.55 -0.06 14.35
C ARG A 43 14.49 -0.91 15.05
N LYS A 44 13.32 -1.07 14.43
CA LYS A 44 12.27 -1.99 14.89
C LYS A 44 11.51 -2.59 13.70
N GLY A 45 11.70 -3.89 13.50
CA GLY A 45 11.15 -4.60 12.34
C GLY A 45 11.73 -4.05 11.03
N LEU A 46 10.85 -3.65 10.12
CA LEU A 46 11.17 -3.08 8.80
C LEU A 46 11.43 -1.58 8.80
N TRP A 47 11.59 -0.96 9.97
CA TRP A 47 11.59 0.49 10.09
C TRP A 47 12.76 0.98 10.94
N TYR A 48 13.32 2.11 10.53
CA TYR A 48 14.04 3.02 11.40
C TYR A 48 13.06 4.06 11.95
N TYR A 49 13.06 4.23 13.27
CA TYR A 49 12.32 5.26 13.99
C TYR A 49 13.30 6.33 14.44
N ALA A 50 12.98 7.59 14.16
CA ALA A 50 13.85 8.72 14.44
C ALA A 50 13.08 9.84 15.15
N ALA A 51 13.70 10.42 16.18
CA ALA A 51 13.11 11.48 16.98
C ALA A 51 14.18 12.41 17.56
N PRO A 52 13.90 13.71 17.74
CA PRO A 52 14.77 14.56 18.54
C PRO A 52 14.72 14.15 20.02
N ASP A 53 15.81 14.36 20.77
CA ASP A 53 15.98 13.89 22.17
C ASP A 53 14.85 14.29 23.15
N GLN A 54 14.11 15.37 22.86
CA GLN A 54 13.02 15.88 23.71
C GLN A 54 11.63 15.82 23.05
N ALA A 55 11.47 15.07 21.96
CA ALA A 55 10.15 14.92 21.34
C ALA A 55 9.18 14.17 22.23
N THR A 56 8.03 14.78 22.51
CA THR A 56 6.86 14.10 23.02
C THR A 56 6.03 13.61 21.85
N LEU A 57 5.79 12.30 21.78
CA LEU A 57 4.91 11.70 20.78
C LEU A 57 3.51 11.57 21.38
N PRO A 58 2.48 12.25 20.82
CA PRO A 58 1.09 12.01 21.21
C PRO A 58 0.73 10.53 21.03
N ALA A 59 -0.25 10.02 21.77
CA ALA A 59 -0.71 8.65 21.59
C ALA A 59 -1.37 8.42 20.21
N GLN A 60 -2.00 9.46 19.66
CA GLN A 60 -2.74 9.41 18.40
C GLN A 60 -2.88 10.78 17.76
N GLY A 61 -3.19 10.81 16.46
CA GLY A 61 -3.43 12.05 15.72
C GLY A 61 -3.48 11.83 14.22
N TRP A 62 -3.46 12.94 13.47
CA TRP A 62 -3.24 12.95 12.03
C TRP A 62 -1.76 12.72 11.73
N LYS A 63 -1.46 11.70 10.92
CA LYS A 63 -0.10 11.39 10.47
C LYS A 63 -0.02 11.45 8.95
N LEU A 64 1.17 11.78 8.46
CA LEU A 64 1.48 11.79 7.04
C LEU A 64 2.19 10.50 6.67
N HIS A 65 1.87 9.97 5.49
CA HIS A 65 2.60 8.88 4.87
C HIS A 65 3.10 9.32 3.50
N ILE A 66 4.30 8.90 3.15
CA ILE A 66 4.89 9.17 1.84
C ILE A 66 5.01 7.86 1.07
N SER A 67 4.56 7.86 -0.18
CA SER A 67 4.68 6.78 -1.15
C SER A 67 5.71 7.12 -2.21
N VAL A 68 6.48 6.12 -2.62
CA VAL A 68 7.57 6.27 -3.59
C VAL A 68 7.77 4.99 -4.40
N CYS A 69 8.15 5.12 -5.68
CA CYS A 69 8.77 4.04 -6.44
C CYS A 69 10.13 3.68 -5.82
N THR A 70 10.49 2.41 -5.84
CA THR A 70 11.73 1.95 -5.18
C THR A 70 12.97 2.63 -5.74
N GLU A 71 13.00 2.91 -7.04
CA GLU A 71 14.12 3.56 -7.74
C GLU A 71 14.39 4.99 -7.27
N ASP A 72 13.34 5.71 -6.86
CA ASP A 72 13.41 7.11 -6.46
C ASP A 72 13.50 7.31 -4.94
N SER A 73 13.49 6.21 -4.18
CA SER A 73 13.37 6.21 -2.72
C SER A 73 14.49 6.96 -1.99
N GLU A 74 15.75 6.79 -2.41
CA GLU A 74 16.89 7.50 -1.83
C GLU A 74 16.80 9.01 -2.09
N ALA A 75 16.48 9.40 -3.33
CA ALA A 75 16.32 10.79 -3.73
C ALA A 75 15.14 11.47 -3.01
N LEU A 76 14.03 10.76 -2.83
CA LEU A 76 12.90 11.25 -2.06
C LEU A 76 13.27 11.42 -0.58
N LEU A 77 14.01 10.47 -0.01
CA LEU A 77 14.44 10.56 1.40
C LEU A 77 15.35 11.79 1.61
N LEU A 78 16.30 12.02 0.71
CA LEU A 78 17.18 13.20 0.71
C LEU A 78 16.41 14.53 0.73
N LYS A 79 15.25 14.60 0.06
CA LYS A 79 14.37 15.78 0.04
C LYS A 79 13.44 15.88 1.24
N THR A 80 13.04 14.73 1.80
CA THR A 80 12.09 14.67 2.91
C THR A 80 12.75 15.04 4.24
N LEU A 81 13.97 14.58 4.48
CA LEU A 81 14.65 14.73 5.77
C LEU A 81 14.92 16.19 6.19
N PRO A 82 15.32 17.13 5.32
CA PRO A 82 15.50 18.53 5.71
C PRO A 82 14.22 19.17 6.25
N ILE A 83 13.08 18.87 5.63
CA ILE A 83 11.77 19.38 6.07
C ILE A 83 11.40 18.81 7.45
N ILE A 84 11.63 17.52 7.65
CA ILE A 84 11.39 16.84 8.94
C ILE A 84 12.30 17.41 10.05
N LEU A 85 13.57 17.66 9.72
CA LEU A 85 14.56 18.22 10.64
C LEU A 85 14.15 19.61 11.12
N GLU A 86 13.77 20.49 10.19
CA GLU A 86 13.36 21.86 10.51
C GLU A 86 12.08 21.91 11.36
N GLU A 87 11.13 21.02 11.12
CA GLU A 87 9.90 20.93 11.94
C GLU A 87 10.11 20.10 13.23
N ALA A 88 11.29 19.52 13.44
CA ALA A 88 11.66 18.71 14.60
C ALA A 88 10.61 17.63 14.96
N VAL A 89 10.16 16.88 13.95
CA VAL A 89 9.03 15.94 14.08
C VAL A 89 9.48 14.49 14.17
N TYR A 90 8.81 13.70 15.00
CA TYR A 90 9.00 12.24 15.07
C TYR A 90 8.60 11.59 13.75
N PHE A 91 9.40 10.65 13.26
CA PHE A 91 9.10 9.94 12.02
C PHE A 91 9.71 8.54 12.00
N LYS A 92 9.32 7.76 11.00
CA LYS A 92 9.97 6.50 10.65
C LYS A 92 10.06 6.34 9.15
N PHE A 93 11.04 5.56 8.70
CA PHE A 93 11.27 5.23 7.29
C PHE A 93 11.72 3.78 7.15
N LEU A 94 11.57 3.20 5.95
CA LEU A 94 11.98 1.82 5.69
C LEU A 94 13.48 1.64 5.81
N LEU A 95 13.94 0.40 5.94
CA LEU A 95 15.36 0.11 6.18
C LEU A 95 16.24 0.38 4.95
N ASP A 96 15.78 -0.04 3.76
CA ASP A 96 16.54 0.03 2.52
C ASP A 96 15.64 -0.10 1.27
N PRO A 97 16.19 0.02 0.04
CA PRO A 97 15.45 -0.15 -1.20
C PRO A 97 14.80 -1.53 -1.36
N ARG A 98 15.41 -2.60 -0.84
CA ARG A 98 14.84 -3.95 -0.91
C ARG A 98 13.55 -4.05 -0.10
N ILE A 99 13.51 -3.48 1.10
CA ILE A 99 12.30 -3.41 1.91
C ILE A 99 11.24 -2.51 1.27
N THR A 100 11.66 -1.47 0.57
CA THR A 100 10.74 -0.59 -0.19
C THR A 100 10.06 -1.35 -1.32
N SER A 101 10.84 -2.11 -2.11
CA SER A 101 10.34 -3.01 -3.14
C SER A 101 9.39 -4.07 -2.57
N LEU A 102 9.76 -4.68 -1.44
CA LEU A 102 8.94 -5.67 -0.77
C LEU A 102 7.55 -5.11 -0.40
N ILE A 103 7.49 -3.91 0.17
CA ILE A 103 6.24 -3.26 0.57
C ILE A 103 5.43 -2.79 -0.65
N ASN A 104 6.10 -2.42 -1.75
CA ASN A 104 5.48 -2.09 -3.02
C ASN A 104 5.04 -3.33 -3.82
N GLY A 105 5.39 -4.54 -3.38
CA GLY A 105 5.17 -5.78 -4.11
C GLY A 105 3.73 -6.29 -4.12
N LYS A 106 3.38 -7.10 -5.13
CA LYS A 106 2.05 -7.75 -5.28
C LYS A 106 1.55 -8.50 -4.05
N LEU A 107 2.46 -9.20 -3.36
CA LEU A 107 2.11 -10.10 -2.25
C LEU A 107 2.06 -9.37 -0.91
N TRP A 108 2.45 -8.09 -0.85
CA TRP A 108 2.37 -7.32 0.38
C TRP A 108 0.92 -7.07 0.78
N PHE A 109 0.67 -6.91 2.09
CA PHE A 109 -0.66 -6.61 2.57
C PHE A 109 -1.14 -5.25 2.03
N ARG A 110 -2.23 -5.28 1.25
CA ARG A 110 -2.80 -4.09 0.59
C ARG A 110 -3.21 -2.95 1.54
N ASN A 111 -3.44 -3.22 2.83
CA ASN A 111 -3.73 -2.20 3.85
C ASN A 111 -2.49 -1.48 4.40
N SER A 112 -1.28 -1.93 4.03
CA SER A 112 -0.02 -1.35 4.50
C SER A 112 1.01 -1.10 3.40
N SER A 113 0.69 -1.46 2.16
CA SER A 113 1.51 -1.19 0.97
C SER A 113 1.73 0.29 0.72
N GLY A 114 2.86 0.61 0.08
CA GLY A 114 3.20 1.95 -0.42
C GLY A 114 3.66 2.92 0.65
N LYS A 115 3.75 2.52 1.92
CA LYS A 115 4.21 3.38 3.02
C LYS A 115 5.73 3.32 3.10
N PHE A 116 6.40 4.37 2.64
CA PHE A 116 7.85 4.49 2.70
C PHE A 116 8.33 5.31 3.91
N VAL A 117 7.76 6.49 4.13
CA VAL A 117 7.99 7.33 5.32
C VAL A 117 6.67 7.54 6.04
N THR A 118 6.67 7.54 7.37
CA THR A 118 5.53 7.98 8.20
C THR A 118 6.00 9.08 9.13
N ILE A 119 5.29 10.21 9.14
CA ILE A 119 5.61 11.40 9.93
C ILE A 119 4.48 11.62 10.92
N TYR A 120 4.82 11.98 12.17
CA TYR A 120 3.89 12.05 13.29
C TYR A 120 3.84 13.47 13.88
N PRO A 121 3.12 14.41 13.23
CA PRO A 121 2.92 15.75 13.75
C PRO A 121 2.24 15.74 15.13
N THR A 122 2.63 16.69 15.99
CA THR A 122 2.08 16.80 17.34
C THR A 122 0.86 17.71 17.43
N SER A 123 0.59 18.49 16.38
CA SER A 123 -0.56 19.38 16.28
C SER A 123 -1.09 19.45 14.84
N LEU A 124 -2.32 19.92 14.69
CA LEU A 124 -2.94 20.11 13.37
C LEU A 124 -2.20 21.20 12.56
N ASP A 125 -1.68 22.24 13.21
CA ASP A 125 -0.90 23.28 12.54
C ASP A 125 0.42 22.74 11.97
N GLN A 126 1.12 21.90 12.74
CA GLN A 126 2.33 21.23 12.28
C GLN A 126 2.02 20.25 11.14
N PHE A 127 0.90 19.53 11.23
CA PHE A 127 0.41 18.67 10.16
C PHE A 127 0.20 19.45 8.86
N TYR A 128 -0.42 20.63 8.90
CA TYR A 128 -0.61 21.44 7.71
C TYR A 128 0.69 21.95 7.12
N ARG A 129 1.58 22.53 7.94
CA ARG A 129 2.88 23.03 7.45
C ARG A 129 3.70 21.92 6.79
N LEU A 130 3.81 20.76 7.45
CA LEU A 130 4.51 19.60 6.91
C LEU A 130 3.88 19.14 5.59
N GLY A 131 2.57 18.93 5.55
CA GLY A 131 1.91 18.41 4.36
C GLY A 131 2.02 19.36 3.15
N TYR A 132 1.86 20.67 3.33
CA TYR A 132 2.03 21.64 2.24
C TYR A 132 3.48 21.66 1.71
N ARG A 133 4.46 21.70 2.61
CA ARG A 133 5.89 21.71 2.24
C ARG A 133 6.30 20.43 1.52
N LEU A 134 5.90 19.28 2.06
CA LEU A 134 6.18 17.97 1.47
C LEU A 134 5.47 17.79 0.13
N SER A 135 4.22 18.22 0.00
CA SER A 135 3.49 18.12 -1.27
C SER A 135 4.18 18.92 -2.39
N GLY A 136 4.66 20.14 -2.08
CA GLY A 136 5.42 20.95 -3.03
C GLY A 136 6.78 20.33 -3.39
N GLU A 137 7.59 20.00 -2.38
CA GLU A 137 8.95 19.49 -2.57
C GLU A 137 8.98 18.12 -3.27
N LEU A 138 7.95 17.30 -3.05
CA LEU A 138 7.86 15.93 -3.58
C LEU A 138 6.97 15.82 -4.82
N SER A 139 6.62 16.93 -5.47
CA SER A 139 5.71 16.97 -6.61
C SER A 139 6.16 16.17 -7.85
N SER A 140 7.47 15.95 -8.02
CA SER A 140 8.04 15.13 -9.10
C SER A 140 8.01 13.62 -8.81
N PHE A 141 7.72 13.22 -7.56
CA PHE A 141 7.75 11.83 -7.14
C PHE A 141 6.38 11.18 -7.22
N VAL A 142 6.42 9.86 -7.34
CA VAL A 142 5.26 9.01 -7.55
C VAL A 142 5.50 7.71 -6.81
N GLY A 143 4.43 6.98 -6.48
CA GLY A 143 4.52 5.66 -5.88
C GLY A 143 3.15 4.98 -5.83
N PRO A 144 3.08 3.73 -5.33
CA PRO A 144 1.80 3.02 -5.21
C PRO A 144 0.79 3.81 -4.39
N TYR A 145 -0.47 3.83 -4.84
CA TYR A 145 -1.54 4.49 -4.08
C TYR A 145 -1.72 3.83 -2.71
N ILE A 146 -1.72 4.59 -1.62
CA ILE A 146 -1.94 4.04 -0.27
C ILE A 146 -3.45 3.93 -0.01
N LEU A 147 -4.00 2.72 -0.15
CA LEU A 147 -5.45 2.50 -0.07
C LEU A 147 -6.08 2.91 1.27
N SER A 148 -5.35 2.73 2.38
CA SER A 148 -5.84 3.02 3.73
C SER A 148 -5.84 4.51 4.10
N ASP A 149 -5.38 5.37 3.21
CA ASP A 149 -5.08 6.78 3.48
C ASP A 149 -5.74 7.69 2.44
N ARG A 150 -5.99 8.94 2.81
CA ARG A 150 -6.45 9.97 1.87
C ARG A 150 -5.22 10.65 1.27
N ARG A 151 -5.23 10.85 -0.04
CA ARG A 151 -4.15 11.57 -0.73
C ARG A 151 -4.20 13.04 -0.33
N TRP A 152 -3.04 13.62 -0.05
CA TRP A 152 -2.94 15.06 0.18
C TRP A 152 -3.34 15.81 -1.09
N PRO A 153 -4.21 16.83 -1.00
CA PRO A 153 -4.68 17.55 -2.19
C PRO A 153 -3.54 18.04 -3.10
N GLY A 154 -3.62 17.71 -4.39
CA GLY A 154 -2.60 18.05 -5.38
C GLY A 154 -1.28 17.27 -5.29
N SER A 155 -1.13 16.32 -4.37
CA SER A 155 0.06 15.47 -4.26
C SER A 155 -0.11 14.14 -4.98
N ARG A 156 1.00 13.54 -5.41
CA ARG A 156 1.03 12.15 -5.91
C ARG A 156 1.72 11.17 -4.97
N SER A 157 2.41 11.68 -3.96
CA SER A 157 3.23 10.90 -3.03
C SER A 157 2.88 11.12 -1.57
N VAL A 158 2.21 12.23 -1.22
CA VAL A 158 1.86 12.54 0.18
C VAL A 158 0.42 12.10 0.47
N TYR A 159 0.25 11.40 1.58
CA TYR A 159 -1.01 10.84 2.05
C TYR A 159 -1.17 11.12 3.54
N TYR A 160 -2.39 11.01 4.05
CA TYR A 160 -2.67 11.17 5.47
C TYR A 160 -3.78 10.24 5.96
N ARG A 161 -3.71 9.91 7.25
CA ARG A 161 -4.82 9.29 7.98
C ARG A 161 -4.75 9.63 9.47
N TYR A 162 -5.88 9.48 10.14
CA TYR A 162 -5.93 9.50 11.59
C TYR A 162 -5.58 8.11 12.14
N GLY A 163 -4.92 8.04 13.29
CA GLY A 163 -4.76 6.78 14.03
C GLY A 163 -3.72 6.85 15.14
N GLY A 164 -3.48 5.70 15.77
CA GLY A 164 -2.48 5.56 16.83
C GLY A 164 -1.06 5.84 16.31
N PHE A 165 -0.28 6.54 17.14
CA PHE A 165 1.15 6.79 16.95
C PHE A 165 1.95 5.75 17.72
N SER A 166 1.52 5.48 18.96
CA SER A 166 1.93 4.32 19.75
C SER A 166 1.23 3.05 19.24
N ALA A 167 1.87 1.90 19.44
CA ALA A 167 1.31 0.59 19.13
C ALA A 167 0.40 0.10 20.27
N ASP A 168 -0.44 0.97 20.83
CA ASP A 168 -1.34 0.59 21.90
C ASP A 168 -2.29 -0.49 21.40
N SER A 169 -2.36 -1.56 22.18
CA SER A 169 -3.07 -2.76 21.78
C SER A 169 -3.73 -3.41 22.97
N VAL A 170 -4.95 -3.90 22.76
CA VAL A 170 -5.68 -4.70 23.75
C VAL A 170 -5.58 -6.16 23.35
N LEU A 171 -5.36 -7.03 24.34
CA LEU A 171 -5.42 -8.48 24.16
C LEU A 171 -6.89 -8.91 24.07
N ASN A 172 -7.26 -9.54 22.96
CA ASN A 172 -8.56 -10.14 22.75
C ASN A 172 -8.66 -11.48 23.49
N LEU A 173 -9.89 -11.96 23.70
CA LEU A 173 -10.16 -13.24 24.38
C LEU A 173 -9.57 -14.44 23.62
N ASP A 174 -9.38 -14.33 22.31
CA ASP A 174 -8.76 -15.35 21.46
C ASP A 174 -7.21 -15.30 21.47
N GLY A 175 -6.62 -14.43 22.29
CA GLY A 175 -5.17 -14.24 22.39
C GLY A 175 -4.56 -13.35 21.31
N THR A 176 -5.36 -12.86 20.35
CA THR A 176 -4.89 -11.88 19.36
C THR A 176 -4.79 -10.49 19.97
N ARG A 177 -4.00 -9.59 19.37
CA ARG A 177 -3.93 -8.18 19.79
C ARG A 177 -4.61 -7.30 18.75
N ARG A 178 -5.50 -6.41 19.21
CA ARG A 178 -6.08 -5.36 18.36
C ARG A 178 -5.49 -4.01 18.71
N HIS A 179 -5.12 -3.23 17.72
CA HIS A 179 -4.70 -1.84 17.94
C HIS A 179 -5.89 -0.96 18.30
N VAL A 180 -5.67 -0.01 19.19
CA VAL A 180 -6.72 0.90 19.68
C VAL A 180 -6.27 2.35 19.66
N ILE A 181 -7.25 3.25 19.61
CA ILE A 181 -7.16 4.69 19.86
C ILE A 181 -8.16 5.06 20.96
N THR A 182 -7.93 6.17 21.62
CA THR A 182 -8.76 6.68 22.71
C THR A 182 -9.74 7.74 22.17
N SER A 183 -11.03 7.56 22.39
CA SER A 183 -12.05 8.55 22.03
C SER A 183 -11.95 9.80 22.94
N PRO A 184 -12.59 10.93 22.59
CA PRO A 184 -12.63 12.11 23.47
C PRO A 184 -13.24 11.84 24.85
N ASN A 185 -14.07 10.81 24.98
CA ASN A 185 -14.67 10.39 26.24
C ASN A 185 -13.78 9.42 27.05
N GLY A 186 -12.59 9.09 26.54
CA GLY A 186 -11.64 8.18 27.19
C GLY A 186 -11.82 6.70 26.86
N GLU A 187 -12.73 6.35 25.95
CA GLU A 187 -13.00 4.96 25.59
C GLU A 187 -11.98 4.42 24.57
N LEU A 188 -11.59 3.15 24.70
CA LEU A 188 -10.71 2.49 23.73
C LEU A 188 -11.52 1.98 22.52
N VAL A 189 -11.27 2.57 21.36
CA VAL A 189 -11.90 2.26 20.08
C VAL A 189 -10.87 1.59 19.15
N PRO A 190 -11.23 0.56 18.36
CA PRO A 190 -10.29 -0.07 17.42
C PRO A 190 -9.70 0.90 16.36
N ASP A 191 -8.38 0.88 16.16
CA ASP A 191 -7.69 1.53 15.02
C ASP A 191 -7.80 0.60 13.79
N LEU A 192 -8.92 0.70 13.05
CA LEU A 192 -9.21 -0.17 11.92
C LEU A 192 -8.33 0.15 10.69
N ARG A 193 -7.39 -0.75 10.38
CA ARG A 193 -6.48 -0.63 9.22
C ARG A 193 -7.04 -1.35 7.99
N LEU A 194 -8.09 -0.76 7.44
CA LEU A 194 -8.82 -1.29 6.29
C LEU A 194 -8.11 -0.88 4.98
N PRO A 195 -8.29 -1.63 3.88
CA PRO A 195 -7.73 -1.29 2.57
C PRO A 195 -8.58 -0.23 1.84
N TYR A 196 -9.10 0.73 2.60
CA TYR A 196 -9.82 1.92 2.18
C TYR A 196 -9.69 2.96 3.30
N TRP A 197 -9.79 4.24 2.94
CA TRP A 197 -9.67 5.32 3.91
C TRP A 197 -10.85 5.34 4.88
N ASN A 198 -10.53 5.50 6.17
CA ASN A 198 -11.51 5.72 7.22
C ASN A 198 -10.87 6.61 8.32
N HIS A 199 -11.72 7.28 9.09
CA HIS A 199 -11.32 8.00 10.28
C HIS A 199 -12.44 7.92 11.32
N PRO A 200 -12.13 8.03 12.62
CA PRO A 200 -13.15 8.07 13.64
C PRO A 200 -13.97 9.37 13.56
N GLU A 201 -15.25 9.30 13.95
CA GLU A 201 -16.21 10.40 13.83
C GLU A 201 -15.76 11.71 14.51
N TRP A 202 -15.03 11.60 15.63
CA TRP A 202 -14.53 12.78 16.36
C TRP A 202 -13.35 13.47 15.68
N ALA A 203 -12.63 12.77 14.81
CA ALA A 203 -11.51 13.34 14.07
C ALA A 203 -12.02 13.89 12.75
N LYS A 204 -12.46 15.16 12.75
CA LYS A 204 -12.89 15.83 11.50
C LYS A 204 -11.77 15.83 10.47
N ASP A 205 -12.11 15.52 9.22
CA ASP A 205 -11.15 15.57 8.12
C ASP A 205 -10.53 16.98 8.00
N PRO A 206 -9.19 17.09 7.94
CA PRO A 206 -8.49 18.35 7.71
C PRO A 206 -8.91 19.08 6.41
N PHE A 207 -9.38 18.35 5.40
CA PHE A 207 -9.80 18.92 4.12
C PHE A 207 -11.29 18.65 3.91
N LEU A 208 -12.11 19.50 4.51
CA LEU A 208 -13.56 19.54 4.35
C LEU A 208 -13.92 20.04 2.94
N GLU A 209 -13.82 19.18 1.92
CA GLU A 209 -14.66 19.13 0.70
C GLU A 209 -14.17 18.12 -0.36
N ASP A 210 -15.06 17.82 -1.29
CA ASP A 210 -15.18 16.70 -2.23
C ASP A 210 -13.92 16.35 -3.05
N GLU A 211 -13.23 15.29 -2.64
CA GLU A 211 -12.86 14.28 -3.62
C GLU A 211 -13.49 12.99 -3.12
N GLN A 212 -14.59 12.59 -3.77
CA GLN A 212 -15.16 11.28 -3.60
C GLN A 212 -14.03 10.28 -3.79
N TYR A 213 -13.62 9.62 -2.72
CA TYR A 213 -13.01 8.31 -2.86
C TYR A 213 -14.06 7.45 -3.56
N VAL A 214 -14.00 7.43 -4.88
CA VAL A 214 -14.82 6.56 -5.71
C VAL A 214 -14.17 5.21 -5.53
N GLU A 215 -14.70 4.40 -4.61
CA GLU A 215 -14.49 2.95 -4.73
C GLU A 215 -14.74 2.59 -6.18
N PRO A 216 -13.92 1.74 -6.82
CA PRO A 216 -14.16 1.29 -8.17
C PRO A 216 -15.63 0.89 -8.25
N GLY A 217 -16.41 1.69 -8.97
CA GLY A 217 -17.85 1.50 -9.00
C GLY A 217 -18.12 0.07 -9.43
N LEU A 218 -19.27 -0.47 -9.03
CA LEU A 218 -19.78 -1.69 -9.64
C LEU A 218 -19.94 -1.55 -11.16
N ILE A 219 -19.77 -0.35 -11.71
CA ILE A 219 -19.87 -0.03 -13.11
C ILE A 219 -18.59 0.71 -13.53
N LEU A 220 -17.92 0.20 -14.56
CA LEU A 220 -16.67 0.72 -15.12
C LEU A 220 -16.83 1.03 -16.61
N ASP A 221 -15.87 1.80 -17.16
CA ASP A 221 -15.79 2.13 -18.60
C ASP A 221 -17.10 2.74 -19.13
N GLU A 222 -17.52 3.86 -18.53
CA GLU A 222 -18.71 4.62 -18.94
C GLU A 222 -20.02 3.81 -18.97
N GLY A 223 -20.15 2.80 -18.12
CA GLY A 223 -21.36 1.98 -18.09
C GLY A 223 -21.23 0.63 -18.78
N ARG A 224 -20.12 0.36 -19.48
CA ARG A 224 -19.99 -0.86 -20.27
C ARG A 224 -19.85 -2.12 -19.41
N PHE A 225 -19.07 -2.08 -18.33
CA PHE A 225 -18.79 -3.27 -17.54
C PHE A 225 -19.38 -3.18 -16.14
N SER A 226 -20.26 -4.12 -15.80
CA SER A 226 -20.82 -4.26 -14.46
C SER A 226 -20.10 -5.37 -13.68
N LEU A 227 -19.46 -5.06 -12.57
CA LEU A 227 -18.86 -6.03 -11.65
C LEU A 227 -19.95 -6.75 -10.86
N THR A 228 -19.92 -8.08 -10.85
CA THR A 228 -20.89 -8.92 -10.13
C THR A 228 -20.31 -9.57 -8.88
N SER A 229 -19.03 -9.92 -8.89
CA SER A 229 -18.33 -10.44 -7.72
C SER A 229 -16.82 -10.26 -7.81
N ALA A 230 -16.14 -10.20 -6.66
CA ALA A 230 -14.69 -10.30 -6.60
C ALA A 230 -14.27 -11.76 -6.45
N LEU A 231 -13.37 -12.22 -7.34
CA LEU A 231 -12.83 -13.57 -7.34
C LEU A 231 -11.58 -13.68 -6.47
N SER A 232 -10.70 -12.67 -6.52
CA SER A 232 -9.50 -12.62 -5.68
C SER A 232 -8.98 -11.20 -5.53
N PHE A 233 -8.18 -10.96 -4.49
CA PHE A 233 -7.49 -9.69 -4.27
C PHE A 233 -6.01 -9.92 -3.96
N SER A 234 -5.19 -8.99 -4.44
CA SER A 234 -3.80 -8.84 -4.04
C SER A 234 -3.44 -7.36 -3.98
N ASN A 235 -2.20 -7.03 -3.62
CA ASN A 235 -1.75 -5.64 -3.72
C ASN A 235 -1.72 -5.15 -5.18
N ARG A 236 -1.52 -6.03 -6.17
CA ARG A 236 -1.59 -5.67 -7.59
C ARG A 236 -2.96 -5.13 -7.99
N GLY A 237 -4.04 -5.55 -7.33
CA GLY A 237 -5.42 -5.29 -7.72
C GLY A 237 -6.29 -6.52 -7.51
N GLY A 238 -7.58 -6.38 -7.81
CA GLY A 238 -8.57 -7.42 -7.82
C GLY A 238 -8.72 -8.15 -9.15
N VAL A 239 -9.29 -9.35 -9.08
CA VAL A 239 -9.87 -10.05 -10.22
C VAL A 239 -11.36 -10.16 -9.97
N TYR A 240 -12.17 -9.77 -10.94
CA TYR A 240 -13.61 -9.64 -10.80
C TYR A 240 -14.33 -10.45 -11.88
N LYS A 241 -15.48 -11.01 -11.53
CA LYS A 241 -16.48 -11.44 -12.50
C LYS A 241 -17.40 -10.27 -12.80
N GLY A 242 -17.84 -10.15 -14.04
CA GLY A 242 -18.75 -9.09 -14.46
C GLY A 242 -19.55 -9.41 -15.71
N ILE A 243 -20.28 -8.41 -16.20
CA ILE A 243 -21.11 -8.45 -17.41
C ILE A 243 -20.67 -7.32 -18.34
N ASP A 244 -20.43 -7.61 -19.62
CA ASP A 244 -20.36 -6.60 -20.67
C ASP A 244 -21.80 -6.22 -21.07
N ASN A 245 -22.26 -5.05 -20.64
CA ASN A 245 -23.61 -4.57 -20.85
C ASN A 245 -23.93 -4.30 -22.33
N HIS A 246 -22.93 -4.18 -23.20
CA HIS A 246 -23.16 -4.06 -24.64
C HIS A 246 -23.53 -5.40 -25.28
N THR A 247 -22.97 -6.50 -24.80
CA THR A 247 -23.17 -7.83 -25.39
C THR A 247 -24.00 -8.79 -24.53
N GLY A 248 -24.24 -8.45 -23.27
CA GLY A 248 -24.89 -9.30 -22.26
C GLY A 248 -24.06 -10.52 -21.85
N ARG A 249 -22.75 -10.55 -22.15
CA ARG A 249 -21.88 -11.70 -21.89
C ARG A 249 -21.15 -11.56 -20.57
N GLU A 250 -20.90 -12.70 -19.92
CA GLU A 250 -20.03 -12.74 -18.74
C GLU A 250 -18.57 -12.50 -19.13
N VAL A 251 -17.87 -11.74 -18.29
CA VAL A 251 -16.47 -11.36 -18.48
C VAL A 251 -15.69 -11.48 -17.17
N VAL A 252 -14.36 -11.58 -17.29
CA VAL A 252 -13.42 -11.42 -16.18
C VAL A 252 -12.68 -10.11 -16.35
N LEU A 253 -12.57 -9.33 -15.28
CA LEU A 253 -11.79 -8.10 -15.24
C LEU A 253 -10.61 -8.29 -14.29
N LYS A 254 -9.40 -8.08 -14.80
CA LYS A 254 -8.16 -8.05 -14.02
C LYS A 254 -7.73 -6.60 -13.82
N GLU A 255 -7.57 -6.19 -12.57
CA GLU A 255 -7.10 -4.86 -12.20
C GLU A 255 -5.57 -4.86 -11.99
N ALA A 256 -4.92 -3.77 -12.39
CA ALA A 256 -3.55 -3.45 -12.06
C ALA A 256 -3.45 -2.02 -11.49
N ARG A 257 -2.86 -1.93 -10.30
CA ARG A 257 -2.55 -0.69 -9.59
C ARG A 257 -1.19 -0.15 -10.05
N PRO A 258 -1.09 1.12 -10.46
CA PRO A 258 0.18 1.72 -10.86
C PRO A 258 1.25 1.57 -9.79
N TYR A 259 2.49 1.41 -10.25
CA TYR A 259 3.70 1.39 -9.43
C TYR A 259 3.84 0.19 -8.49
N VAL A 260 2.86 -0.73 -8.47
CA VAL A 260 3.00 -1.99 -7.74
C VAL A 260 3.97 -2.90 -8.48
N GLU A 261 4.93 -3.44 -7.74
CA GLU A 261 6.02 -4.24 -8.28
C GLU A 261 5.67 -5.73 -8.35
N ILE A 262 6.03 -6.37 -9.47
CA ILE A 262 5.76 -7.79 -9.73
C ILE A 262 7.07 -8.55 -9.92
N GLY A 263 7.28 -9.54 -9.05
CA GLY A 263 8.39 -10.49 -9.14
C GLY A 263 9.76 -9.86 -8.90
N ASN A 264 10.81 -10.66 -9.05
CA ASN A 264 12.19 -10.27 -8.72
C ASN A 264 12.76 -9.19 -9.63
N TYR A 265 12.19 -9.01 -10.83
CA TYR A 265 12.59 -7.97 -11.78
C TYR A 265 11.87 -6.64 -11.56
N ARG A 266 11.04 -6.53 -10.51
CA ARG A 266 10.29 -5.31 -10.14
C ARG A 266 9.52 -4.71 -11.31
N LEU A 267 8.88 -5.57 -12.11
CA LEU A 267 8.08 -5.11 -13.24
C LEU A 267 6.85 -4.38 -12.72
N GLU A 268 6.51 -3.27 -13.37
CA GLU A 268 5.33 -2.50 -13.00
C GLU A 268 4.04 -3.24 -13.42
N ALA A 269 3.07 -3.29 -12.51
CA ALA A 269 1.84 -4.08 -12.64
C ALA A 269 0.99 -3.73 -13.87
N VAL A 270 0.85 -2.43 -14.20
CA VAL A 270 0.08 -1.97 -15.36
C VAL A 270 0.77 -2.38 -16.66
N ALA A 271 2.08 -2.20 -16.78
CA ALA A 271 2.87 -2.61 -17.93
C ALA A 271 2.79 -4.12 -18.16
N LEU A 272 2.80 -4.92 -17.08
CA LEU A 272 2.62 -6.37 -17.18
C LEU A 272 1.21 -6.74 -17.67
N LEU A 273 0.17 -6.04 -17.19
CA LEU A 273 -1.21 -6.28 -17.60
C LEU A 273 -1.45 -5.88 -19.08
N GLU A 274 -0.84 -4.78 -19.52
CA GLU A 274 -0.88 -4.35 -20.93
C GLU A 274 -0.15 -5.35 -21.84
N LYS A 275 1.02 -5.85 -21.40
CA LYS A 275 1.73 -6.93 -22.10
C LYS A 275 0.88 -8.18 -22.22
N GLU A 276 0.18 -8.56 -21.14
CA GLU A 276 -0.76 -9.69 -21.14
C GLU A 276 -1.87 -9.51 -22.18
N TYR A 277 -2.51 -8.33 -22.22
CA TYR A 277 -3.52 -7.99 -23.24
C TYR A 277 -2.98 -8.12 -24.66
N ASN A 278 -1.79 -7.58 -24.93
CA ASN A 278 -1.19 -7.61 -26.26
C ASN A 278 -0.87 -9.04 -26.71
N ILE A 279 -0.35 -9.89 -25.82
CA ILE A 279 -0.09 -11.30 -26.12
C ILE A 279 -1.40 -12.03 -26.42
N LEU A 280 -2.44 -11.85 -25.59
CA LEU A 280 -3.74 -12.47 -25.82
C LEU A 280 -4.34 -12.06 -27.16
N ARG A 281 -4.17 -10.79 -27.58
CA ARG A 281 -4.64 -10.32 -28.88
C ARG A 281 -3.97 -11.04 -30.04
N CYS A 282 -2.66 -11.29 -29.95
CA CYS A 282 -1.93 -12.04 -30.96
C CYS A 282 -2.37 -13.51 -31.04
N LEU A 283 -2.83 -14.08 -29.91
CA LEU A 283 -3.22 -15.48 -29.80
C LEU A 283 -4.73 -15.71 -29.98
N ALA A 284 -5.54 -14.65 -30.01
CA ALA A 284 -7.00 -14.70 -30.02
C ALA A 284 -7.57 -15.59 -31.15
N SER A 285 -6.98 -15.55 -32.35
CA SER A 285 -7.45 -16.33 -33.50
C SER A 285 -7.14 -17.83 -33.43
N THR A 286 -6.33 -18.26 -32.46
CA THR A 286 -5.94 -19.68 -32.34
C THR A 286 -7.05 -20.55 -31.72
N GLY A 287 -8.00 -19.96 -31.00
CA GLY A 287 -9.05 -20.68 -30.28
C GLY A 287 -8.58 -21.43 -29.02
N TYR A 288 -7.31 -21.35 -28.65
CA TYR A 288 -6.75 -22.03 -27.47
C TYR A 288 -6.63 -21.16 -26.22
N PHE A 289 -6.85 -19.85 -26.35
CA PHE A 289 -6.69 -18.87 -25.26
C PHE A 289 -7.96 -18.04 -25.12
N VAL A 290 -8.14 -17.48 -23.91
CA VAL A 290 -9.26 -16.56 -23.62
C VAL A 290 -9.23 -15.37 -24.56
N GLN A 291 -10.40 -14.98 -25.05
CA GLN A 291 -10.57 -13.80 -25.88
C GLN A 291 -10.39 -12.51 -25.06
N PRO A 292 -9.41 -11.66 -25.40
CA PRO A 292 -9.30 -10.34 -24.79
C PRO A 292 -10.38 -9.42 -25.35
N VAL A 293 -11.17 -8.80 -24.46
CA VAL A 293 -12.28 -7.91 -24.83
C VAL A 293 -11.82 -6.45 -24.92
N LYS A 294 -11.16 -5.93 -23.88
CA LYS A 294 -10.70 -4.54 -23.83
C LYS A 294 -9.60 -4.35 -22.79
N PHE A 295 -8.66 -3.46 -23.07
CA PHE A 295 -7.79 -2.86 -22.06
C PHE A 295 -8.13 -1.39 -21.92
N PHE A 296 -8.30 -0.90 -20.70
CA PHE A 296 -8.64 0.49 -20.44
C PHE A 296 -8.14 0.95 -19.07
N ARG A 297 -8.20 2.25 -18.83
CA ARG A 297 -7.95 2.83 -17.51
C ARG A 297 -9.25 3.38 -16.93
N ALA A 298 -9.48 3.11 -15.67
CA ALA A 298 -10.58 3.68 -14.89
C ALA A 298 -10.01 4.18 -13.57
N TRP A 299 -10.33 5.43 -13.23
CA TRP A 299 -9.59 6.17 -12.21
C TRP A 299 -8.08 6.10 -12.50
N GLU A 300 -7.22 5.85 -11.52
CA GLU A 300 -5.79 5.68 -11.72
C GLU A 300 -5.39 4.24 -12.08
N HIS A 301 -6.32 3.28 -12.12
CA HIS A 301 -6.01 1.87 -12.33
C HIS A 301 -6.16 1.44 -13.79
N ALA A 302 -5.48 0.36 -14.16
CA ALA A 302 -5.65 -0.30 -15.45
C ALA A 302 -6.46 -1.59 -15.31
N PHE A 303 -7.27 -1.88 -16.33
CA PHE A 303 -8.14 -3.05 -16.38
C PHE A 303 -7.95 -3.79 -17.70
N LEU A 304 -7.85 -5.10 -17.61
CA LEU A 304 -7.94 -6.04 -18.73
C LEU A 304 -9.24 -6.82 -18.58
N VAL A 305 -10.10 -6.70 -19.58
CA VAL A 305 -11.32 -7.49 -19.70
C VAL A 305 -11.06 -8.64 -20.67
N GLU A 306 -11.38 -9.84 -20.23
CA GLU A 306 -11.34 -11.08 -21.02
C GLU A 306 -12.68 -11.81 -20.92
N GLU A 307 -12.94 -12.72 -21.86
CA GLU A 307 -14.12 -13.57 -21.78
C GLU A 307 -14.09 -14.43 -20.51
N PHE A 308 -15.28 -14.70 -19.95
CA PHE A 308 -15.40 -15.67 -18.86
C PHE A 308 -15.44 -17.09 -19.43
N MET A 309 -14.49 -17.93 -19.04
CA MET A 309 -14.47 -19.35 -19.34
C MET A 309 -14.88 -20.15 -18.10
N PRO A 310 -15.98 -20.92 -18.15
CA PRO A 310 -16.34 -21.83 -17.07
C PRO A 310 -15.26 -22.91 -16.90
N GLY A 311 -14.80 -23.11 -15.68
CA GLY A 311 -13.84 -24.16 -15.36
C GLY A 311 -13.55 -24.23 -13.87
N ASP A 312 -13.12 -25.40 -13.42
CA ASP A 312 -12.66 -25.59 -12.04
C ASP A 312 -11.22 -25.10 -11.89
N HIS A 313 -10.96 -24.32 -10.84
CA HIS A 313 -9.58 -24.00 -10.47
C HIS A 313 -8.85 -25.28 -10.09
N LEU A 314 -7.71 -25.57 -10.73
CA LEU A 314 -6.89 -26.77 -10.47
C LEU A 314 -6.47 -26.92 -8.99
N VAL A 315 -6.55 -25.86 -8.18
CA VAL A 315 -6.25 -25.88 -6.74
C VAL A 315 -7.34 -26.62 -5.93
N SER A 316 -8.59 -26.68 -6.40
CA SER A 316 -9.64 -27.48 -5.74
C SER A 316 -9.40 -28.99 -5.89
N SER A 317 -8.63 -29.40 -6.90
CA SER A 317 -8.36 -30.79 -7.25
C SER A 317 -7.07 -31.35 -6.61
N LEU A 318 -6.21 -30.49 -6.05
CA LEU A 318 -4.87 -30.87 -5.55
C LEU A 318 -4.81 -31.19 -4.04
N PHE A 319 -5.92 -31.03 -3.29
CA PHE A 319 -5.94 -31.32 -1.84
C PHE A 319 -6.39 -32.74 -1.47
N VAL A 320 -6.57 -33.64 -2.43
CA VAL A 320 -6.91 -35.06 -2.17
C VAL A 320 -5.86 -36.00 -2.78
N ILE A 321 -4.58 -35.82 -2.45
CA ILE A 321 -3.65 -36.96 -2.29
C ILE A 321 -2.72 -36.66 -1.10
N ALA A 322 -3.27 -36.83 0.10
CA ALA A 322 -2.48 -37.19 1.26
C ALA A 322 -2.86 -38.62 1.65
N ARG A 323 -2.30 -39.60 0.93
CA ARG A 323 -2.17 -40.99 1.42
C ARG A 323 -0.93 -41.66 0.79
N SER A 324 0.07 -41.83 1.65
CA SER A 324 0.92 -43.03 1.78
C SER A 324 1.51 -43.65 0.51
N SER A 325 2.81 -43.46 0.28
CA SER A 325 3.86 -44.37 0.75
C SER A 325 5.22 -43.68 0.69
#